data_AF-A0A431DZA1-F1
#
_entry.id   AF-A0A431DZA1-F1
#
_cell.length_a   1.000
_cell.length_b   1.000
_cell.length_c   1.000
_cell.angle_alpha   90.00
_cell.angle_beta   90.00
_cell.angle_gamma   90.00
#
_symmetry.space_group_name_H-M   'P 1'
#
loop_
_entity.id
_entity.type
_entity.pdbx_description
1 polymer ?
#
loop_
_entity_poly.entity_id
_entity_poly.type
_entity_poly.pdbx_seq_one_letter_code
_entity_poly.pdbx_strand_id
1 'polypeptide(L)'
;MEKILKILLFLPILALSTKAEWVVKSYQEIKNERVIRQTYEQSCGASSLATLLNILDDQKKFDELELLKIMSGQELYTDMVSFADLSDAVKKLGFQSNSYQINRENLDKLVNIPMLVKIEDDPRFPHFVIIINHKGNYLQVLDPSHGEYISSKNQFFSIWDRYNKGGYALIVAPKKELKPFKLNTPKSLHFDFSPFSLF
;
A
#
# COMPACT_ATOMS: atom_id res chain seq x y z
N MET A 1 32.09 58.48 -3.06
CA MET A 1 31.78 57.43 -2.06
C MET A 1 30.35 56.88 -2.17
N GLU A 2 29.36 57.66 -2.59
CA GLU A 2 27.95 57.22 -2.71
C GLU A 2 27.69 56.09 -3.73
N LYS A 3 28.46 56.00 -4.82
CA LYS A 3 28.28 54.94 -5.85
C LYS A 3 28.70 53.55 -5.37
N ILE A 4 29.66 53.47 -4.44
CA ILE A 4 30.15 52.19 -3.89
C ILE A 4 29.17 51.66 -2.83
N LEU A 5 28.53 52.57 -2.08
CA LEU A 5 27.55 52.23 -1.05
C LEU A 5 26.27 51.60 -1.63
N LYS A 6 25.83 52.03 -2.83
CA LYS A 6 24.67 51.43 -3.52
C LYS A 6 24.93 50.01 -4.01
N ILE A 7 26.18 49.67 -4.37
CA ILE A 7 26.55 48.33 -4.82
C ILE A 7 26.60 47.36 -3.64
N LEU A 8 27.08 47.81 -2.47
CA LEU A 8 27.06 46.99 -1.25
C LEU A 8 25.64 46.70 -0.73
N LEU A 9 24.67 47.59 -0.98
CA LEU A 9 23.29 47.39 -0.52
C LEU A 9 22.50 46.35 -1.33
N PHE A 10 22.97 46.01 -2.54
CA PHE A 10 22.37 44.96 -3.38
C PHE A 10 23.03 43.58 -3.23
N LEU A 11 24.21 43.51 -2.60
CA LEU A 11 24.91 42.25 -2.36
C LEU A 11 24.19 41.23 -1.45
N PRO A 12 23.33 41.60 -0.47
CA PRO A 12 22.66 40.59 0.35
C PRO A 12 21.42 39.99 -0.32
N ILE A 13 20.98 40.51 -1.47
CA ILE A 13 19.79 40.00 -2.19
C ILE A 13 20.15 38.80 -3.09
N LEU A 14 21.41 38.67 -3.53
CA LEU A 14 21.87 37.53 -4.34
C LEU A 14 22.15 36.26 -3.53
N ALA A 15 22.18 36.33 -2.21
CA ALA A 15 22.43 35.19 -1.33
C ALA A 15 21.14 34.47 -0.87
N LEU A 16 19.98 34.78 -1.46
CA LEU A 16 18.87 33.82 -1.50
C LEU A 16 19.23 32.73 -2.51
N SER A 17 20.19 31.88 -2.14
CA SER A 17 20.24 30.53 -2.70
C SER A 17 18.90 29.90 -2.36
N THR A 18 18.01 29.86 -3.35
CA THR A 18 16.80 29.06 -3.29
C THR A 18 17.25 27.62 -3.09
N LYS A 19 17.25 27.17 -1.82
CA LYS A 19 17.29 25.76 -1.45
C LYS A 19 15.98 25.10 -1.87
N ALA A 20 15.65 25.19 -3.15
CA ALA A 20 14.70 24.29 -3.79
C ALA A 20 15.51 23.04 -4.19
N GLU A 21 16.01 22.31 -3.21
CA GLU A 21 16.37 20.90 -3.41
C GLU A 21 15.03 20.19 -3.57
N TRP A 22 14.51 20.15 -4.79
CA TRP A 22 13.51 19.16 -5.15
C TRP A 22 14.18 17.82 -4.90
N VAL A 23 13.83 17.15 -3.81
CA VAL A 23 14.27 15.78 -3.56
C VAL A 23 13.61 14.93 -4.64
N VAL A 24 14.34 14.70 -5.74
CA VAL A 24 13.87 13.87 -6.85
C VAL A 24 13.74 12.46 -6.31
N LYS A 25 12.51 11.96 -6.25
CA LYS A 25 12.22 10.57 -5.91
C LYS A 25 12.05 9.76 -7.17
N SER A 26 12.67 8.59 -7.21
CA SER A 26 12.42 7.58 -8.23
C SER A 26 10.99 7.05 -8.12
N TYR A 27 10.46 6.51 -9.22
CA TYR A 27 9.16 5.85 -9.22
C TYR A 27 9.09 4.70 -8.18
N GLN A 28 10.20 4.01 -7.97
CA GLN A 28 10.30 2.94 -6.98
C GLN A 28 10.21 3.45 -5.54
N GLU A 29 10.82 4.60 -5.22
CA GLU A 29 10.66 5.22 -3.91
C GLU A 29 9.20 5.63 -3.69
N ILE A 30 8.57 6.25 -4.68
CA ILE A 30 7.18 6.73 -4.60
C ILE A 30 6.21 5.57 -4.33
N LYS A 31 6.30 4.47 -5.07
CA LYS A 31 5.40 3.31 -4.87
C LYS A 31 5.63 2.61 -3.54
N ASN A 32 6.82 2.74 -2.94
CA ASN A 32 7.17 2.06 -1.69
C ASN A 32 6.86 2.92 -0.45
N GLU A 33 6.49 4.20 -0.59
CA GLU A 33 6.28 5.11 0.56
C GLU A 33 5.28 4.59 1.61
N ARG A 34 4.28 3.83 1.17
CA ARG A 34 3.21 3.29 2.01
C ARG A 34 3.24 1.78 2.15
N VAL A 35 4.30 1.12 1.70
CA VAL A 35 4.40 -0.33 1.66
C VAL A 35 5.69 -0.77 2.33
N ILE A 36 5.59 -1.65 3.32
CA ILE A 36 6.75 -2.34 3.87
C ILE A 36 7.13 -3.43 2.88
N ARG A 37 8.32 -3.30 2.30
CA ARG A 37 8.91 -4.25 1.37
C ARG A 37 9.25 -5.55 2.09
N GLN A 38 9.05 -6.68 1.43
CA GLN A 38 9.61 -7.94 1.90
C GLN A 38 11.09 -8.05 1.52
N THR A 39 11.88 -8.60 2.44
CA THR A 39 13.29 -8.93 2.25
C THR A 39 13.46 -10.39 1.85
N TYR A 40 12.56 -11.27 2.34
CA TYR A 40 12.55 -12.71 2.06
C TYR A 40 11.37 -13.08 1.16
N GLU A 41 11.46 -14.17 0.39
CA GLU A 41 10.37 -14.56 -0.52
C GLU A 41 9.10 -14.97 0.23
N GLN A 42 9.26 -15.62 1.38
CA GLN A 42 8.15 -16.17 2.18
C GLN A 42 7.61 -15.19 3.23
N SER A 43 8.23 -14.01 3.41
CA SER A 43 7.82 -13.03 4.42
C SER A 43 6.73 -12.06 3.95
N CYS A 44 6.14 -12.29 2.76
CA CYS A 44 5.10 -11.43 2.19
C CYS A 44 3.91 -11.22 3.15
N GLY A 45 3.53 -12.23 3.93
CA GLY A 45 2.48 -12.12 4.93
C GLY A 45 2.86 -11.21 6.10
N ALA A 46 4.10 -11.30 6.59
CA ALA A 46 4.61 -10.43 7.67
C ALA A 46 4.70 -8.97 7.20
N SER A 47 5.27 -8.71 6.02
CA SER A 47 5.38 -7.36 5.45
C SER A 47 4.01 -6.75 5.11
N SER A 48 3.08 -7.55 4.58
CA SER A 48 1.70 -7.12 4.34
C SER A 48 0.99 -6.78 5.65
N LEU A 49 1.12 -7.64 6.66
CA LEU A 49 0.52 -7.39 7.97
C LEU A 49 1.09 -6.12 8.63
N ALA A 50 2.41 -5.95 8.61
CA ALA A 50 3.05 -4.74 9.12
C ALA A 50 2.52 -3.48 8.40
N THR A 51 2.38 -3.56 7.07
CA THR A 51 1.79 -2.48 6.25
C THR A 51 0.37 -2.17 6.69
N LEU A 52 -0.48 -3.19 6.85
CA LEU A 52 -1.86 -3.04 7.30
C LEU A 52 -1.95 -2.40 8.69
N LEU A 53 -1.19 -2.91 9.67
CA LEU A 53 -1.22 -2.38 11.03
C LEU A 53 -0.77 -0.91 11.08
N ASN A 54 0.25 -0.55 10.31
CA ASN A 54 0.73 0.84 10.22
C ASN A 54 -0.26 1.80 9.56
N ILE A 55 -1.19 1.28 8.76
CA ILE A 55 -2.32 2.04 8.21
C ILE A 55 -3.40 2.25 9.29
N LEU A 56 -3.64 1.24 10.12
CA LEU A 56 -4.73 1.17 11.09
C LEU A 56 -4.39 1.77 12.47
N ASP A 57 -3.11 2.01 12.75
CA ASP A 57 -2.61 2.56 14.01
C ASP A 57 -1.44 3.53 13.77
N ASP A 58 -1.44 4.65 14.49
CA ASP A 58 -0.36 5.66 14.44
C ASP A 58 0.56 5.61 15.66
N GLN A 59 0.20 4.87 16.72
CA GLN A 59 0.96 4.82 17.96
C GLN A 59 2.26 4.03 17.83
N LYS A 60 2.23 2.96 17.03
CA LYS A 60 3.38 2.09 16.82
C LYS A 60 3.60 1.88 15.33
N LYS A 61 4.87 1.93 14.91
CA LYS A 61 5.29 1.54 13.58
C LYS A 61 5.96 0.16 13.66
N PHE A 62 5.41 -0.74 12.87
CA PHE A 62 5.87 -2.11 12.71
C PHE A 62 6.77 -2.21 11.47
N ASP A 63 7.70 -3.16 11.49
CA ASP A 63 8.50 -3.57 10.34
C ASP A 63 8.37 -5.08 10.07
N GLU A 64 8.94 -5.55 8.95
CA GLU A 64 8.91 -6.97 8.56
C GLU A 64 9.51 -7.89 9.64
N LEU A 65 10.67 -7.53 10.19
CA LEU A 65 11.41 -8.37 11.12
C LEU A 65 10.69 -8.50 12.46
N GLU A 66 10.07 -7.43 12.93
CA GLU A 66 9.25 -7.44 14.14
C GLU A 66 8.05 -8.39 13.98
N LEU A 67 7.34 -8.31 12.86
CA LEU A 67 6.21 -9.21 12.60
C LEU A 67 6.64 -10.65 12.46
N LEU A 68 7.75 -10.91 11.76
CA LEU A 68 8.32 -12.26 11.67
C LEU A 68 8.63 -12.83 13.06
N LYS A 69 9.21 -12.05 13.97
CA LYS A 69 9.45 -12.47 15.36
C LYS A 69 8.15 -12.75 16.11
N ILE A 70 7.14 -11.89 15.99
CA ILE A 70 5.85 -12.10 16.69
C ILE A 70 5.13 -13.37 16.21
N MET A 71 5.18 -13.61 14.90
CA MET A 71 4.60 -14.79 14.27
C MET A 71 5.38 -16.05 14.65
N SER A 72 6.71 -15.97 14.60
CA SER A 72 7.58 -17.12 14.81
C SER A 72 7.84 -17.46 16.29
N GLY A 73 7.58 -16.52 17.19
CA GLY A 73 7.94 -16.64 18.60
C GLY A 73 9.39 -16.23 18.86
N GLN A 74 10.20 -17.16 19.40
CA GLN A 74 11.60 -16.86 19.78
C GLN A 74 12.61 -17.21 18.67
N GLU A 75 12.28 -18.14 17.78
CA GLU A 75 13.13 -18.50 16.63
C GLU A 75 12.59 -17.83 15.37
N LEU A 76 13.47 -17.21 14.57
CA LEU A 76 13.06 -16.56 13.33
C LEU A 76 12.91 -17.61 12.23
N TYR A 77 11.68 -17.84 11.73
CA TYR A 77 11.45 -18.63 10.53
C TYR A 77 10.73 -17.80 9.46
N THR A 78 11.06 -18.07 8.20
CA THR A 78 10.48 -17.41 7.02
C THR A 78 9.73 -18.46 6.22
N ASP A 79 8.83 -19.20 6.85
CA ASP A 79 7.98 -20.17 6.15
C ASP A 79 6.71 -19.49 5.63
N MET A 80 6.00 -20.15 4.72
CA MET A 80 4.71 -19.66 4.25
C MET A 80 3.72 -19.57 5.42
N VAL A 81 3.19 -18.38 5.64
CA VAL A 81 2.25 -18.10 6.73
C VAL A 81 0.81 -18.34 6.29
N SER A 82 -0.02 -18.85 7.20
CA SER A 82 -1.46 -19.00 6.99
C SER A 82 -2.25 -17.80 7.51
N PHE A 83 -3.53 -17.72 7.14
CA PHE A 83 -4.45 -16.74 7.75
C PHE A 83 -4.61 -16.93 9.26
N ALA A 84 -4.45 -18.16 9.76
CA ALA A 84 -4.50 -18.44 11.20
C ALA A 84 -3.31 -17.80 11.91
N ASP A 85 -2.09 -17.97 11.37
CA ASP A 85 -0.87 -17.38 11.92
C ASP A 85 -0.94 -15.85 11.95
N LEU A 86 -1.45 -15.26 10.86
CA LEU A 86 -1.67 -13.82 10.77
C LEU A 86 -2.70 -13.34 11.81
N SER A 87 -3.81 -14.08 11.98
CA SER A 87 -4.83 -13.74 12.97
C SER A 87 -4.30 -13.81 14.40
N ASP A 88 -3.50 -14.83 14.71
CA ASP A 88 -2.87 -15.00 16.02
C ASP A 88 -1.85 -13.88 16.30
N ALA A 89 -1.07 -13.47 15.30
CA ALA A 89 -0.15 -12.34 15.43
C ALA A 89 -0.89 -11.02 15.70
N VAL A 90 -1.97 -10.75 14.97
CA VAL A 90 -2.83 -9.58 15.17
C VAL A 90 -3.40 -9.57 16.60
N LYS A 91 -3.85 -10.73 17.09
CA LYS A 91 -4.37 -10.88 18.46
C LYS A 91 -3.29 -10.65 19.52
N LYS A 92 -2.09 -11.20 19.34
CA LYS A 92 -0.92 -10.95 20.24
C LYS A 92 -0.58 -9.46 20.34
N LEU A 93 -0.82 -8.70 19.27
CA LEU A 93 -0.62 -7.25 19.19
C LEU A 93 -1.80 -6.43 19.75
N GLY A 94 -2.82 -7.09 20.29
CA GLY A 94 -3.99 -6.42 20.88
C GLY A 94 -4.90 -5.75 19.85
N PHE A 95 -4.91 -6.23 18.62
CA PHE A 95 -5.88 -5.84 17.60
C PHE A 95 -7.01 -6.87 17.52
N GLN A 96 -8.19 -6.42 17.11
CA GLN A 96 -9.31 -7.30 16.79
C GLN A 96 -9.33 -7.56 15.30
N SER A 97 -9.50 -8.82 14.89
CA SER A 97 -9.60 -9.19 13.49
C SER A 97 -10.47 -10.39 13.26
N ASN A 98 -11.02 -10.48 12.05
CA ASN A 98 -11.78 -11.63 11.57
C ASN A 98 -11.33 -11.97 10.15
N SER A 99 -11.28 -13.26 9.85
CA SER A 99 -11.06 -13.78 8.49
C SER A 99 -12.39 -14.15 7.85
N TYR A 100 -12.57 -13.77 6.59
CA TYR A 100 -13.79 -14.00 5.81
C TYR A 100 -13.46 -14.59 4.44
N GLN A 101 -14.38 -15.38 3.91
CA GLN A 101 -14.46 -15.64 2.48
C GLN A 101 -15.42 -14.63 1.87
N ILE A 102 -14.95 -13.84 0.90
CA ILE A 102 -15.67 -12.71 0.31
C ILE A 102 -15.86 -12.97 -1.18
N ASN A 103 -17.09 -12.88 -1.67
CA ASN A 103 -17.39 -12.89 -3.10
C ASN A 103 -17.29 -11.48 -3.71
N ARG A 104 -17.35 -11.39 -5.04
CA ARG A 104 -17.19 -10.12 -5.78
C ARG A 104 -18.24 -9.08 -5.37
N GLU A 105 -19.49 -9.52 -5.18
CA GLU A 105 -20.61 -8.65 -4.81
C GLU A 105 -20.48 -8.05 -3.41
N ASN A 106 -19.92 -8.82 -2.46
CA ASN A 106 -19.66 -8.32 -1.12
C ASN A 106 -18.42 -7.42 -1.10
N LEU A 107 -17.37 -7.77 -1.85
CA LEU A 107 -16.19 -6.93 -1.99
C LEU A 107 -16.56 -5.54 -2.52
N ASP A 108 -17.47 -5.44 -3.48
CA ASP A 108 -17.95 -4.16 -4.03
C ASP A 108 -18.61 -3.24 -2.99
N LYS A 109 -19.17 -3.81 -1.92
CA LYS A 109 -19.77 -3.04 -0.81
C LYS A 109 -18.71 -2.57 0.20
N LEU A 110 -17.57 -3.25 0.29
CA LEU A 110 -16.50 -2.97 1.25
C LEU A 110 -15.55 -1.88 0.73
N VAL A 111 -16.08 -0.69 0.52
CA VAL A 111 -15.34 0.46 -0.01
C VAL A 111 -14.51 1.14 1.08
N ASN A 112 -13.28 1.55 0.76
CA ASN A 112 -12.34 2.26 1.67
C ASN A 112 -11.91 1.46 2.92
N ILE A 113 -12.08 0.14 2.91
CA ILE A 113 -11.62 -0.73 3.99
C ILE A 113 -10.34 -1.45 3.52
N PRO A 114 -9.19 -1.24 4.18
CA PRO A 114 -7.98 -1.97 3.87
C PRO A 114 -8.09 -3.41 4.37
N MET A 115 -7.79 -4.37 3.50
CA MET A 115 -7.94 -5.80 3.80
C MET A 115 -6.70 -6.56 3.34
N LEU A 116 -6.20 -7.46 4.18
CA LEU A 116 -5.14 -8.39 3.79
C LEU A 116 -5.77 -9.57 3.08
N VAL A 117 -5.36 -9.84 1.84
CA VAL A 117 -5.92 -10.89 1.00
C VAL A 117 -4.82 -11.81 0.49
N LYS A 118 -5.23 -13.05 0.20
CA LYS A 118 -4.39 -14.03 -0.47
C LYS A 118 -4.71 -14.02 -1.96
N ILE A 119 -3.72 -13.78 -2.81
CA ILE A 119 -3.84 -13.91 -4.27
C ILE A 119 -3.04 -15.11 -4.75
N GLU A 120 -3.48 -15.70 -5.86
CA GLU A 120 -2.88 -16.89 -6.45
C GLU A 120 -2.62 -16.64 -7.93
N ASP A 121 -1.48 -16.02 -8.23
CA ASP A 121 -1.02 -15.91 -9.62
C ASP A 121 -0.45 -17.27 -10.10
N ASP A 122 0.43 -17.85 -9.28
CA ASP A 122 0.88 -19.25 -9.38
C ASP A 122 0.35 -20.06 -8.19
N PRO A 123 -0.40 -21.17 -8.39
CA PRO A 123 -0.90 -22.01 -7.30
C PRO A 123 0.19 -22.54 -6.35
N ARG A 124 1.45 -22.60 -6.79
CA ARG A 124 2.60 -23.05 -5.99
C ARG A 124 3.10 -21.99 -5.02
N PHE A 125 2.80 -20.72 -5.30
CA PHE A 125 3.32 -19.57 -4.56
C PHE A 125 2.17 -18.63 -4.21
N PRO A 126 1.35 -18.98 -3.20
CA PRO A 126 0.34 -18.07 -2.70
C PRO A 126 1.01 -16.79 -2.16
N HIS A 127 0.43 -15.63 -2.49
CA HIS A 127 1.00 -14.33 -2.15
C HIS A 127 0.01 -13.50 -1.33
N PHE A 128 0.51 -12.77 -0.34
CA PHE A 128 -0.30 -11.86 0.46
C PHE A 128 -0.06 -10.43 0.04
N VAL A 129 -1.16 -9.69 -0.11
CA VAL A 129 -1.16 -8.26 -0.42
C VAL A 129 -2.25 -7.56 0.39
N ILE A 130 -2.16 -6.24 0.51
CA ILE A 130 -3.27 -5.44 1.02
C ILE A 130 -4.05 -4.86 -0.15
N ILE A 131 -5.36 -4.96 -0.11
CA ILE A 131 -6.24 -4.27 -1.05
C ILE A 131 -7.06 -3.19 -0.35
N ILE A 132 -7.33 -2.12 -1.08
CA ILE A 132 -8.28 -1.09 -0.70
C ILE A 132 -9.23 -0.91 -1.88
N ASN A 133 -10.47 -1.35 -1.70
CA ASN A 133 -11.49 -1.23 -2.73
C ASN A 133 -12.04 0.20 -2.81
N HIS A 134 -12.29 0.66 -4.03
CA HIS A 134 -12.87 1.97 -4.33
C HIS A 134 -14.21 1.82 -5.06
N LYS A 135 -15.00 2.90 -5.07
CA LYS A 135 -16.18 2.95 -5.95
C LYS A 135 -15.73 2.88 -7.41
N GLY A 136 -16.51 2.18 -8.25
CA GLY A 136 -16.19 1.96 -9.67
C GLY A 136 -15.40 0.68 -9.90
N ASN A 137 -14.53 0.68 -10.91
CA ASN A 137 -13.92 -0.54 -11.48
C ASN A 137 -12.46 -0.75 -11.06
N TYR A 138 -11.95 0.02 -10.11
CA TYR A 138 -10.55 -0.03 -9.70
C TYR A 138 -10.41 -0.25 -8.20
N LEU A 139 -9.27 -0.82 -7.81
CA LEU A 139 -8.83 -0.95 -6.43
C LEU A 139 -7.33 -0.64 -6.32
N GLN A 140 -6.90 -0.25 -5.12
CA GLN A 140 -5.48 -0.12 -4.81
C GLN A 140 -4.96 -1.44 -4.26
N VAL A 141 -3.75 -1.80 -4.66
CA VAL A 141 -3.00 -2.93 -4.12
C VAL A 141 -1.71 -2.39 -3.51
N LEU A 142 -1.44 -2.76 -2.27
CA LEU A 142 -0.16 -2.55 -1.60
C LEU A 142 0.52 -3.92 -1.52
N ASP A 143 1.46 -4.14 -2.43
CA ASP A 143 2.13 -5.42 -2.59
C ASP A 143 3.56 -5.35 -2.01
N PRO A 144 3.91 -6.18 -1.01
CA PRO A 144 5.26 -6.15 -0.43
C PRO A 144 6.37 -6.50 -1.44
N SER A 145 6.04 -7.18 -2.55
CA SER A 145 6.96 -7.58 -3.62
C SER A 145 6.99 -6.59 -4.81
N HIS A 146 5.96 -5.77 -5.02
CA HIS A 146 5.92 -4.78 -6.12
C HIS A 146 5.81 -3.30 -5.71
N GLY A 147 5.40 -3.00 -4.48
CA GLY A 147 5.03 -1.66 -4.03
C GLY A 147 3.54 -1.39 -4.25
N GLU A 148 3.13 -0.13 -4.12
CA GLU A 148 1.77 0.31 -4.40
C GLU A 148 1.47 0.37 -5.90
N TYR A 149 0.30 -0.12 -6.31
CA TYR A 149 -0.25 0.07 -7.65
C TYR A 149 -1.79 0.07 -7.66
N ILE A 150 -2.36 0.45 -8.80
CA ILE A 150 -3.81 0.42 -9.06
C ILE A 150 -4.09 -0.74 -10.02
N SER A 151 -5.09 -1.56 -9.70
CA SER A 151 -5.55 -2.65 -10.55
C SER A 151 -7.02 -2.45 -10.92
N SER A 152 -7.40 -2.85 -12.13
CA SER A 152 -8.82 -3.02 -12.43
C SER A 152 -9.37 -4.21 -11.64
N LYS A 153 -10.62 -4.14 -11.22
CA LYS A 153 -11.30 -5.24 -10.51
C LYS A 153 -11.26 -6.53 -11.32
N ASN A 154 -11.44 -6.45 -12.64
CA ASN A 154 -11.39 -7.62 -13.52
C ASN A 154 -10.01 -8.31 -13.48
N GLN A 155 -8.92 -7.55 -13.57
CA GLN A 155 -7.55 -8.10 -13.46
C GLN A 155 -7.27 -8.65 -12.06
N PHE A 156 -7.75 -7.97 -11.01
CA PHE A 156 -7.60 -8.48 -9.66
C PHE A 156 -8.39 -9.78 -9.45
N PHE A 157 -9.62 -9.88 -9.97
CA PHE A 157 -10.45 -11.08 -9.84
C PHE A 157 -9.88 -12.28 -10.57
N SER A 158 -9.12 -12.11 -11.66
CA SER A 158 -8.49 -13.25 -12.35
C SER A 158 -7.41 -13.95 -11.51
N ILE A 159 -6.84 -13.28 -10.51
CA ILE A 159 -5.81 -13.83 -9.62
C ILE A 159 -6.31 -14.08 -8.18
N TRP A 160 -7.31 -13.33 -7.72
CA TRP A 160 -7.87 -13.47 -6.37
C TRP A 160 -9.08 -14.41 -6.31
N ASP A 161 -9.92 -14.42 -7.35
CA ASP A 161 -11.16 -15.20 -7.43
C ASP A 161 -11.24 -15.96 -8.77
N ARG A 162 -10.16 -16.67 -9.09
CA ARG A 162 -9.98 -17.40 -10.36
C ARG A 162 -11.09 -18.42 -10.62
N TYR A 163 -11.56 -19.09 -9.57
CA TYR A 163 -12.57 -20.14 -9.65
C TYR A 163 -13.99 -19.65 -9.33
N ASN A 164 -14.20 -18.34 -9.21
CA ASN A 164 -15.50 -17.72 -8.92
C ASN A 164 -16.17 -18.26 -7.64
N LYS A 165 -15.35 -18.52 -6.61
CA LYS A 165 -15.76 -19.00 -5.27
C LYS A 165 -15.59 -17.91 -4.20
N GLY A 166 -15.19 -16.71 -4.59
CA GLY A 166 -14.68 -15.70 -3.69
C GLY A 166 -13.26 -15.99 -3.21
N GLY A 167 -12.63 -14.98 -2.62
CA GLY A 167 -11.30 -15.09 -2.03
C GLY A 167 -11.32 -14.85 -0.53
N TYR A 168 -10.22 -15.23 0.13
CA TYR A 168 -10.07 -15.04 1.56
C TYR A 168 -9.49 -13.66 1.87
N ALA A 169 -10.03 -13.02 2.90
CA ALA A 169 -9.60 -11.72 3.38
C ALA A 169 -9.57 -11.69 4.92
N LEU A 170 -8.52 -11.11 5.46
CA LEU A 170 -8.38 -10.75 6.86
C LEU A 170 -8.69 -9.26 7.01
N ILE A 171 -9.69 -8.95 7.85
CA ILE A 171 -10.08 -7.59 8.18
C ILE A 171 -9.70 -7.33 9.63
N VAL A 172 -8.95 -6.26 9.86
CA VAL A 172 -8.48 -5.84 11.18
C VAL A 172 -9.20 -4.54 11.57
N ALA A 173 -9.75 -4.49 12.78
CA ALA A 173 -10.44 -3.31 13.29
C ALA A 173 -9.43 -2.16 13.52
N PRO A 174 -9.69 -0.95 13.02
CA PRO A 174 -8.80 0.17 13.22
C PRO A 174 -8.84 0.65 14.68
N LYS A 175 -7.68 1.07 15.21
CA LYS A 175 -7.59 1.74 16.53
C LYS A 175 -7.77 3.26 16.46
N LYS A 176 -7.95 3.78 15.25
CA LYS A 176 -8.15 5.20 14.95
C LYS A 176 -9.24 5.39 13.89
N GLU A 177 -9.69 6.61 13.70
CA GLU A 177 -10.53 6.93 12.55
C GLU A 177 -9.71 6.86 11.25
N LEU A 178 -10.23 6.12 10.26
CA LEU A 178 -9.58 5.99 8.97
C LEU A 178 -9.95 7.16 8.06
N LYS A 179 -8.92 7.90 7.60
CA LYS A 179 -9.10 8.88 6.53
C LYS A 179 -9.47 8.14 5.24
N PRO A 180 -10.42 8.65 4.43
CA PRO A 180 -10.76 8.04 3.15
C PRO A 180 -9.51 7.90 2.28
N PHE A 181 -9.28 6.70 1.74
CA PHE A 181 -8.23 6.47 0.78
C PHE A 181 -8.66 7.10 -0.54
N LYS A 182 -7.86 8.04 -1.04
CA LYS A 182 -8.10 8.63 -2.35
C LYS A 182 -7.32 7.85 -3.38
N LEU A 183 -8.01 7.37 -4.41
CA LEU A 183 -7.37 6.84 -5.58
C LEU A 183 -6.71 8.00 -6.33
N ASN A 184 -5.38 8.09 -6.24
CA ASN A 184 -4.62 9.03 -7.04
C ASN A 184 -4.50 8.48 -8.46
N THR A 185 -5.61 8.48 -9.20
CA THR A 185 -5.53 8.34 -10.65
C THR A 185 -4.84 9.60 -11.19
N PRO A 186 -3.96 9.50 -12.20
CA PRO A 186 -3.55 10.69 -12.94
C PRO A 186 -4.82 11.45 -13.32
N LYS A 187 -4.92 12.73 -12.91
CA LYS A 187 -6.00 13.62 -13.33
C LYS A 187 -5.93 13.67 -14.84
N SER A 188 -6.74 12.85 -15.50
CA SER A 188 -6.63 12.55 -16.92
C SER A 188 -5.21 12.21 -17.35
N LEU A 189 -4.95 10.94 -17.68
CA LEU A 189 -4.24 10.74 -18.93
C LEU A 189 -5.15 11.41 -19.97
N HIS A 190 -4.86 12.68 -20.29
CA HIS A 190 -5.42 13.39 -21.43
C HIS A 190 -4.91 12.67 -22.67
N PHE A 191 -5.35 11.43 -22.87
CA PHE A 191 -5.64 10.98 -24.21
C PHE A 191 -6.90 11.75 -24.57
N ASP A 192 -6.73 12.98 -25.04
CA ASP A 192 -7.70 13.59 -25.94
C ASP A 192 -7.71 12.69 -27.18
N PHE A 193 -8.32 11.51 -27.05
CA PHE A 193 -8.62 10.65 -28.16
C PHE A 193 -9.80 11.33 -28.83
N SER A 194 -9.47 12.26 -29.71
CA SER A 194 -10.42 12.78 -30.70
C SER A 194 -10.29 11.85 -31.91
N PRO A 195 -11.07 10.75 -32.00
CA PRO A 195 -11.00 9.84 -33.16
C PRO A 195 -11.35 10.56 -34.45
N PHE A 196 -12.02 11.70 -34.35
CA PHE A 196 -12.30 12.62 -35.43
C PHE A 196 -11.92 14.03 -34.96
N SER A 197 -10.65 14.42 -35.12
CA SER A 197 -10.33 15.85 -35.20
C SER A 197 -10.98 16.41 -36.47
N LEU A 198 -12.26 16.77 -36.39
CA LEU A 198 -12.94 17.48 -37.45
C LEU A 198 -12.52 18.96 -37.35
N PHE A 199 -11.58 19.31 -38.23
CA PHE A 199 -11.09 20.64 -38.63
C PHE A 199 -10.30 21.45 -37.61
#